data_AF-A0A0E2NBZ0-F1
#
_entry.id   AF-A0A0E2NBZ0-F1
#
_cell.length_a   1.000
_cell.length_b   1.000
_cell.length_c   1.000
_cell.angle_alpha   90.00
_cell.angle_beta   90.00
_cell.angle_gamma   90.00
#
_symmetry.space_group_name_H-M   'P 1'
#
loop_
_entity.id
_entity.type
_entity.pdbx_description
1 polymer ?
#
loop_
_entity_poly.entity_id
_entity_poly.type
_entity_poly.pdbx_seq_one_letter_code
_entity_poly.pdbx_strand_id
1 'polypeptide(L)' 'MSDRISTLDELLSDPMVLLVMERDRVRPEQVRLLLERARRPAADAVPPAHVVAKSCMQQWLGR' A
#
# COMPACT_ATOMS: atom_id res chain seq x y z
N MET A 1 0.77 16.39 -25.88
CA MET A 1 1.81 16.53 -24.84
C MET A 1 1.63 15.39 -23.87
N SER A 2 2.46 14.35 -23.97
CA SER A 2 2.55 13.31 -22.95
C SER A 2 3.96 13.40 -22.41
N ASP A 3 4.16 14.39 -21.56
CA ASP A 3 5.31 14.43 -20.68
C ASP A 3 5.12 13.27 -19.72
N ARG A 4 6.00 12.28 -19.81
CA ARG A 4 5.88 11.04 -19.03
C ARG A 4 6.06 11.39 -17.56
N ILE A 5 4.98 11.38 -16.80
CA ILE A 5 5.01 11.51 -15.35
C ILE A 5 5.74 10.30 -14.78
N SER A 6 6.91 10.54 -14.20
CA SER A 6 7.83 9.50 -13.74
C SER A 6 7.79 9.29 -12.23
N THR A 7 7.24 10.27 -11.50
CA THR A 7 7.12 10.24 -10.04
C THR A 7 5.70 10.53 -9.58
N LEU A 8 5.35 10.07 -8.37
CA LEU A 8 4.07 10.39 -7.76
C LEU A 8 3.93 11.90 -7.53
N ASP A 9 5.01 12.59 -7.16
CA ASP A 9 4.95 14.02 -6.88
C ASP A 9 4.69 14.85 -8.13
N GLU A 10 5.22 14.45 -9.28
CA GLU A 10 4.85 15.05 -10.57
C GLU A 10 3.36 14.86 -10.85
N LEU A 11 2.81 13.65 -10.62
CA LEU A 11 1.39 13.37 -10.82
C LEU A 11 0.50 14.22 -9.91
N LEU A 12 0.86 14.31 -8.64
CA LEU A 12 0.09 15.05 -7.64
C LEU A 12 0.26 16.57 -7.75
N SER A 13 1.20 17.04 -8.58
CA SER A 13 1.39 18.45 -8.90
C SER A 13 0.80 18.83 -10.26
N ASP A 14 0.32 17.85 -11.04
CA ASP A 14 -0.30 18.10 -12.33
C ASP A 14 -1.63 18.87 -12.16
N PRO A 15 -1.84 19.99 -12.88
CA PRO A 15 -3.04 20.80 -12.73
C PRO A 15 -4.34 20.04 -13.04
N MET A 16 -4.34 19.14 -14.02
CA MET A 16 -5.53 18.36 -14.36
C MET A 16 -5.86 17.36 -13.25
N VAL A 17 -4.83 16.71 -12.71
CA VAL A 17 -4.99 15.78 -11.59
C VAL A 17 -5.52 16.52 -10.36
N LEU A 18 -4.97 17.68 -10.02
CA LEU A 18 -5.45 18.48 -8.88
C LEU A 18 -6.93 18.84 -8.99
N LEU A 19 -7.41 19.22 -10.18
CA LEU A 19 -8.83 19.50 -10.41
C LEU A 19 -9.72 18.27 -10.19
N VAL A 20 -9.29 17.10 -10.66
CA VAL A 20 -10.02 15.83 -10.46
C VAL A 20 -10.05 15.48 -8.97
N MET A 21 -8.92 15.64 -8.28
CA MET A 21 -8.81 15.39 -6.85
C MET A 21 -9.73 16.31 -6.04
N GLU A 22 -9.78 17.61 -6.37
CA GLU A 22 -10.68 18.56 -5.71
C GLU A 22 -12.15 18.17 -5.91
N ARG A 23 -12.55 17.83 -7.15
CA ARG A 23 -13.90 17.36 -7.48
C ARG A 23 -14.30 16.15 -6.62
N ASP A 24 -13.37 15.21 -6.45
CA ASP A 24 -13.59 13.96 -5.71
C ASP A 24 -13.28 14.12 -4.21
N ARG A 25 -12.98 15.34 -3.75
CA ARG A 25 -12.64 15.70 -2.35
C ARG A 25 -11.43 14.94 -1.79
N VAL A 26 -10.49 14.62 -2.65
CA VAL A 26 -9.22 13.97 -2.30
C VAL A 26 -8.13 15.03 -2.23
N ARG A 27 -7.27 14.95 -1.20
CA ARG A 27 -6.08 15.81 -1.07
C ARG A 27 -4.81 15.05 -1.45
N PRO A 28 -3.82 15.68 -2.11
CA PRO A 28 -2.52 15.08 -2.41
C PRO A 28 -1.84 14.44 -1.21
N GLU A 29 -1.90 15.09 -0.04
CA GLU A 29 -1.29 14.59 1.19
C GLU A 29 -1.88 13.26 1.66
N GLN A 30 -3.18 13.04 1.42
CA GLN A 30 -3.85 11.79 1.77
C GLN A 30 -3.35 10.64 0.89
N VAL A 31 -3.15 10.90 -0.40
CA VAL A 31 -2.64 9.90 -1.35
C VAL A 31 -1.22 9.49 -0.99
N ARG A 32 -0.34 10.46 -0.68
CA ARG A 32 1.02 10.20 -0.20
C ARG A 32 1.01 9.32 1.05
N LEU A 33 0.19 9.66 2.03
CA LEU A 33 0.09 8.90 3.29
C LEU A 33 -0.39 7.47 3.07
N LEU A 34 -1.38 7.26 2.21
CA LEU A 34 -1.89 5.92 1.89
C LEU A 34 -0.85 5.06 1.19
N LEU A 35 -0.09 5.64 0.25
CA LEU A 35 0.96 4.90 -0.43
C LEU A 35 2.10 4.53 0.53
N GLU A 36 2.50 5.44 1.41
CA GLU A 36 3.50 5.17 2.44
C GLU A 36 3.04 4.07 3.42
N ARG A 37 1.74 4.04 3.76
CA ARG A 37 1.18 2.94 4.56
C ARG A 37 1.19 1.61 3.81
N ALA A 38 0.89 1.60 2.52
CA ALA A 38 0.90 0.39 1.70
C ALA A 38 2.32 -0.13 1.42
N ARG A 39 3.32 0.77 1.37
CA ARG A 39 4.74 0.42 1.23
C ARG A 39 5.31 -0.24 2.47
N ARG A 40 4.77 0.06 3.66
CA ARG A 40 5.17 -0.67 4.86
C ARG A 40 4.78 -2.13 4.64
N PRO A 41 5.74 -3.07 4.70
CA PRO A 41 5.37 -4.48 4.72
C PRO A 41 4.38 -4.66 5.86
N ALA A 42 3.31 -5.42 5.62
CA ALA A 42 2.41 -5.80 6.69
C ALA A 42 3.26 -6.29 7.85
N ALA A 43 3.17 -5.62 9.01
CA ALA A 43 3.96 -5.98 10.19
C ALA A 43 3.76 -7.48 10.54
N ASP A 44 2.61 -8.01 10.15
CA ASP A 44 2.30 -9.42 10.11
C ASP A 44 2.47 -9.95 8.69
N ALA A 45 3.73 -10.20 8.30
CA ALA A 45 3.98 -11.13 7.21
C ALA A 45 3.48 -12.51 7.67
N VAL A 46 2.20 -12.79 7.42
CA VAL A 46 1.59 -14.08 7.76
C VAL A 46 2.45 -15.15 7.11
N PRO A 47 3.07 -16.04 7.90
CA PRO A 47 3.94 -17.04 7.34
C PRO A 47 3.13 -17.93 6.39
N PRO A 48 3.74 -18.45 5.31
CA PRO A 48 3.05 -19.31 4.37
C PRO A 48 2.26 -20.41 5.08
N ALA A 49 1.10 -20.79 4.54
CA ALA A 49 0.17 -21.73 5.19
C ALA A 49 0.85 -23.05 5.64
N HIS A 50 1.84 -23.54 4.89
CA HIS A 50 2.59 -24.76 5.23
C HIS A 50 3.50 -24.61 6.47
N VAL A 51 3.93 -23.39 6.79
CA VAL A 51 4.70 -23.08 8.01
C VAL A 51 3.76 -23.07 9.22
N VAL A 52 2.61 -22.42 9.11
CA VAL A 52 1.57 -22.39 10.15
C VAL A 52 1.08 -23.80 10.49
N ALA A 53 0.84 -24.63 9.48
CA ALA A 53 0.38 -26.01 9.66
C ALA A 53 1.38 -26.86 10.46
N LYS A 54 2.70 -26.73 10.18
CA LYS A 54 3.75 -27.44 10.94
C LYS A 54 3.80 -27.00 12.39
N SER A 55 3.76 -25.69 12.66
CA SER A 55 3.79 -25.16 14.03
C SER A 55 2.57 -25.60 14.84
N CYS A 56 1.37 -25.56 14.26
CA CYS A 56 0.15 -26.04 14.91
C CYS A 56 0.21 -27.55 15.20
N MET A 57 0.70 -28.35 14.25
CA MET A 57 0.82 -29.80 14.42
C MET A 57 1.81 -30.19 15.53
N GLN A 58 2.95 -29.50 15.62
CA GLN A 58 3.93 -29.72 16.68
C GLN A 58 3.38 -29.35 18.07
N GLN A 59 2.60 -28.26 18.17
CA GLN A 59 1.93 -27.87 19.42
C GLN A 59 0.83 -28.86 19.85
N TRP A 60 0.15 -29.48 18.89
CA TRP A 60 -0.88 -30.51 19.16
C TRP A 60 -0.29 -31.85 19.61
N LEU A 61 0.86 -32.24 19.07
CA LEU A 61 1.54 -33.50 19.37
C LEU A 61 2.42 -33.43 20.63
N GLY A 62 2.72 -32.23 21.13
CA GLY A 62 3.54 -31.98 22.32
C GLY A 62 2.75 -31.91 23.63
N ARG A 63 1.62 -32.62 23.74
CA ARG A 63 0.90 -32.81 25.01
C ARG A 63 0.93 -34.27 25.43
#